data_AF-A0A937JSU2-F1
#
_entry.id   AF-A0A937JSU2-F1
#
_cell.length_a   1.000
_cell.length_b   1.000
_cell.length_c   1.000
_cell.angle_alpha   90.00
_cell.angle_beta   90.00
_cell.angle_gamma   90.00
#
_symmetry.space_group_name_H-M   'P 1'
#
loop_
_entity.id
_entity.type
_entity.pdbx_description
1 polymer ?
#
loop_
_entity_poly.entity_id
_entity_poly.type
_entity_poly.pdbx_seq_one_letter_code
_entity_poly.pdbx_strand_id
1 'polypeptide(L)' 'MATIRDIKGDPSAAWDDLSWADMSSDEQALWAALGWSEASWEEDTDAPDSDDRYWEDLTADERNAATKLGYTQSLWDEE' A
#
# COMPACT_ATOMS: atom_id res chain seq x y z
N MET A 1 12.70 -15.09 4.88
CA MET A 1 12.87 -14.23 3.70
C MET A 1 11.53 -13.57 3.48
N ALA A 2 11.42 -12.29 3.80
CA ALA A 2 10.21 -11.50 3.56
C ALA A 2 9.95 -11.52 2.05
N THR A 3 8.91 -12.24 1.62
CA THR A 3 8.58 -12.40 0.20
C THR A 3 7.36 -11.54 -0.03
N ILE A 4 7.58 -10.26 -0.30
CA ILE A 4 6.50 -9.41 -0.82
C ILE A 4 6.10 -10.01 -2.17
N ARG A 5 4.79 -10.12 -2.42
CA ARG A 5 4.29 -10.62 -3.70
C ARG A 5 4.84 -9.78 -4.85
N ASP A 6 5.34 -10.44 -5.90
CA ASP A 6 5.82 -9.76 -7.10
C ASP A 6 4.61 -9.32 -7.92
N ILE A 7 4.19 -8.06 -7.77
CA ILE A 7 3.09 -7.51 -8.56
C ILE A 7 3.63 -7.04 -9.91
N LYS A 8 3.09 -7.63 -10.98
CA LYS A 8 3.39 -7.26 -12.37
C LYS A 8 2.13 -6.65 -12.98
N GLY A 9 2.11 -5.33 -13.11
CA GLY A 9 0.97 -4.59 -13.67
C GLY A 9 0.54 -3.49 -12.71
N ASP A 10 -0.77 -3.34 -12.53
CA ASP A 10 -1.40 -2.40 -11.61
C ASP A 10 -1.36 -2.97 -10.18
N PRO A 11 -0.47 -2.45 -9.30
CA PRO A 11 -0.35 -2.93 -7.93
C PRO A 11 -1.67 -2.79 -7.19
N SER A 12 -2.38 -1.70 -7.41
CA SER A 12 -3.64 -1.41 -6.74
C SER A 12 -4.73 -2.42 -6.98
N ALA A 13 -4.98 -2.80 -8.23
CA ALA A 13 -5.94 -3.85 -8.54
C ALA A 13 -5.56 -5.19 -7.89
N ALA A 14 -4.26 -5.47 -7.76
CA ALA A 14 -3.80 -6.67 -7.07
C ALA A 14 -3.96 -6.58 -5.56
N TRP A 15 -3.88 -5.38 -4.98
CA TRP A 15 -4.10 -5.17 -3.55
C TRP A 15 -5.59 -5.12 -3.20
N ASP A 16 -6.41 -4.44 -4.00
CA ASP A 16 -7.87 -4.32 -3.85
C ASP A 16 -8.59 -5.69 -3.87
N ASP A 17 -8.05 -6.67 -4.61
CA ASP A 17 -8.56 -8.05 -4.62
C ASP A 17 -8.24 -8.83 -3.32
N LEU A 18 -7.39 -8.29 -2.44
CA LEU A 18 -6.91 -8.94 -1.23
C LEU A 18 -7.47 -8.31 0.03
N SER A 19 -7.77 -9.15 1.00
CA SER A 19 -8.05 -8.71 2.36
C SER A 19 -6.76 -8.51 3.15
N TRP A 20 -6.83 -7.73 4.23
CA TRP A 20 -5.68 -7.51 5.11
C TRP A 20 -5.12 -8.81 5.69
N ALA A 21 -6.01 -9.78 5.95
CA ALA A 21 -5.65 -11.10 6.46
C ALA A 21 -4.94 -11.99 5.43
N ASP A 22 -5.09 -11.73 4.13
CA ASP A 22 -4.37 -12.46 3.06
C ASP A 22 -2.94 -11.94 2.90
N MET A 23 -2.67 -10.72 3.35
CA MET A 23 -1.35 -10.12 3.33
C MET A 23 -0.42 -10.73 4.41
N SER A 24 0.85 -10.88 4.05
CA SER A 24 1.92 -11.29 4.95
C SER A 24 2.27 -10.17 5.94
N SER A 25 2.87 -10.53 7.08
CA SER A 25 3.27 -9.54 8.10
C SER A 25 4.19 -8.43 7.56
N ASP A 26 5.04 -8.73 6.57
CA ASP A 26 5.87 -7.72 5.91
C ASP A 26 5.04 -6.75 5.04
N GLU A 27 4.04 -7.25 4.32
CA GLU A 27 3.13 -6.44 3.48
C GLU A 27 2.27 -5.52 4.36
N GLN A 28 1.69 -6.09 5.43
CA GLN A 28 0.95 -5.34 6.44
C GLN A 28 1.82 -4.25 7.10
N ALA A 29 3.10 -4.52 7.35
CA ALA A 29 4.00 -3.53 7.93
C ALA A 29 4.31 -2.37 6.96
N LEU A 30 4.31 -2.62 5.64
CA LEU A 30 4.50 -1.58 4.63
C LEU A 30 3.25 -0.73 4.48
N TRP A 31 2.08 -1.34 4.44
CA TRP A 31 0.80 -0.64 4.49
C TRP A 31 0.66 0.17 5.79
N ALA A 32 1.05 -0.38 6.93
CA ALA A 32 1.10 0.36 8.20
C ALA A 32 2.07 1.54 8.17
N ALA A 33 3.15 1.49 7.39
CA ALA A 33 4.04 2.64 7.21
C ALA A 33 3.40 3.75 6.38
N LEU A 34 2.44 3.42 5.52
CA LEU A 34 1.54 4.36 4.84
C LEU A 34 0.41 4.85 5.75
N GLY A 35 0.20 4.23 6.92
CA GLY A 35 -0.88 4.55 7.84
C GLY A 35 -2.12 3.68 7.66
N TRP A 36 -2.08 2.72 6.72
CA TRP A 36 -3.13 1.74 6.56
C TRP A 36 -3.14 0.74 7.71
N SER A 37 -4.33 0.33 8.09
CA SER A 37 -4.54 -0.68 9.12
C SER A 37 -5.61 -1.65 8.65
N GLU A 38 -5.71 -2.82 9.28
CA GLU A 38 -6.77 -3.80 9.00
C GLU A 38 -8.16 -3.14 8.98
N ALA A 39 -8.42 -2.23 9.92
CA ALA A 39 -9.69 -1.51 9.98
C ALA A 39 -9.88 -0.57 8.79
N SER A 40 -8.85 0.17 8.36
CA SER A 40 -8.95 1.09 7.22
C SER A 40 -9.10 0.33 5.90
N TRP A 41 -8.40 -0.80 5.80
CA TRP A 41 -8.39 -1.67 4.64
C TRP A 41 -9.72 -2.38 4.41
N GLU A 42 -10.33 -2.88 5.49
CA GLU A 42 -11.63 -3.58 5.44
C GLU A 42 -12.81 -2.60 5.50
N GLU A 43 -12.60 -1.30 5.23
CA GLU A 43 -13.60 -0.23 5.27
C GLU A 43 -14.33 -0.08 6.63
N ASP A 44 -13.73 -0.58 7.72
CA ASP A 44 -14.24 -0.43 9.09
C ASP A 44 -13.94 0.98 9.65
N THR A 45 -12.86 1.60 9.17
CA THR A 45 -12.53 3.01 9.45
C THR A 45 -12.10 3.77 8.20
N ASP A 46 -11.90 5.07 8.35
CA ASP A 46 -11.49 5.97 7.26
C ASP A 46 -10.11 5.59 6.71
N ALA A 47 -9.91 5.79 5.42
CA ALA A 47 -8.61 5.62 4.78
C ALA A 47 -7.60 6.60 5.40
N PRO A 48 -6.30 6.24 5.45
CA PRO A 48 -5.28 7.17 5.93
C PRO A 48 -5.10 8.35 4.97
N ASP A 49 -4.65 9.49 5.49
CA ASP A 49 -4.31 10.68 4.68
C ASP A 49 -3.32 10.37 3.53
N SER A 50 -2.55 9.29 3.61
CA SER A 50 -1.64 8.88 2.56
C SER A 50 -2.38 8.53 1.26
N ASP A 51 -3.60 8.00 1.34
CA ASP A 51 -4.41 7.58 0.19
C ASP A 51 -4.78 8.77 -0.70
N ASP A 52 -5.17 9.89 -0.09
CA ASP A 52 -5.46 11.15 -0.80
C ASP A 52 -4.21 11.94 -1.21
N ARG A 53 -3.00 11.49 -0.87
CA ARG A 53 -1.75 12.20 -1.18
C ARG A 53 -1.14 11.71 -2.47
N TYR A 54 -0.69 12.67 -3.28
CA TYR A 54 0.22 12.40 -4.39
C TYR A 54 1.54 11.83 -3.88
N TRP A 55 2.21 11.05 -4.71
CA TRP A 55 3.49 10.43 -4.39
C TRP A 55 4.55 11.46 -3.97
N GLU A 56 4.51 12.66 -4.55
CA GLU A 56 5.41 13.75 -4.20
C GLU A 56 5.18 14.34 -2.80
N ASP A 57 3.97 14.21 -2.26
CA ASP A 57 3.59 14.66 -0.92
C ASP A 57 3.86 13.59 0.15
N LEU A 58 4.01 12.32 -0.27
CA LEU A 58 4.45 11.24 0.60
C LEU A 58 5.87 11.46 1.14
N THR A 59 6.04 11.10 2.41
CA THR A 59 7.34 11.05 3.08
C THR A 59 8.28 10.02 2.44
N ALA A 60 9.56 10.09 2.79
CA ALA A 60 10.55 9.14 2.28
C ALA A 60 10.24 7.68 2.69
N ASP A 61 9.70 7.49 3.88
CA ASP A 61 9.32 6.17 4.41
C ASP A 61 8.08 5.61 3.70
N GLU A 62 7.05 6.43 3.50
CA GLU A 62 5.83 6.07 2.75
C GLU A 62 6.16 5.66 1.31
N ARG A 63 6.96 6.47 0.60
CA ARG A 63 7.40 6.12 -0.76
C ARG A 63 8.22 4.84 -0.79
N ASN A 64 9.08 4.60 0.21
CA ASN A 64 9.87 3.37 0.30
C ASN A 64 8.96 2.16 0.50
N ALA A 65 7.90 2.31 1.32
CA ALA A 65 6.92 1.29 1.54
C ALA A 65 6.13 0.98 0.26
N ALA A 66 5.62 2.01 -0.40
CA ALA A 66 4.91 1.89 -1.67
C ALA A 66 5.79 1.25 -2.76
N THR A 67 7.07 1.64 -2.89
CA THR A 67 8.00 0.99 -3.84
C THR A 67 8.23 -0.49 -3.54
N LYS A 68 8.27 -0.87 -2.26
CA LYS A 68 8.38 -2.28 -1.87
C LYS A 68 7.10 -3.07 -2.16
N LEU A 69 5.94 -2.43 -2.04
CA LEU A 69 4.63 -2.96 -2.42
C LEU A 69 4.43 -3.03 -3.95
N GLY A 70 5.40 -2.57 -4.75
CA GLY A 70 5.34 -2.61 -6.20
C GLY A 70 4.77 -1.35 -6.86
N TYR A 71 4.41 -0.34 -6.06
CA TYR A 71 4.01 0.96 -6.58
C TYR A 71 5.21 1.75 -7.11
N THR A 72 4.94 2.56 -8.12
CA THR A 72 5.87 3.57 -8.61
C THR A 72 5.14 4.90 -8.61
N GLN A 73 5.88 6.00 -8.65
CA GLN A 73 5.29 7.34 -8.71
C GLN A 73 4.17 7.44 -9.74
N SER A 74 4.42 6.98 -10.97
CA SER A 74 3.41 7.03 -12.04
C SER A 74 2.16 6.21 -11.72
N LEU A 75 2.31 5.02 -11.14
CA LEU A 75 1.17 4.16 -10.79
C LEU A 75 0.39 4.70 -9.60
N TRP A 76 1.09 5.26 -8.61
CA TRP A 76 0.46 5.86 -7.44
C TRP A 76 -0.30 7.14 -7.80
N ASP A 77 0.28 8.00 -8.64
CA ASP A 77 -0.37 9.23 -9.08
C ASP A 77 -1.45 8.97 -10.17
N GLU A 78 -1.54 7.75 -10.74
CA GLU A 78 -2.57 7.31 -11.70
C GLU A 78 -3.77 6.59 -11.05
N GLU A 79 -3.71 6.30 -9.74
CA GLU A 79 -4.81 5.73 -8.95
C GLU A 79 -6.05 6.63 -8.85
#